data_AF-A0A1H6TRZ8-F1
#
_entry.id   AF-A0A1H6TRZ8-F1
#
_cell.length_a   1.000
_cell.length_b   1.000
_cell.length_c   1.000
_cell.angle_alpha   90.00
_cell.angle_beta   90.00
_cell.angle_gamma   90.00
#
_symmetry.space_group_name_H-M   'P 1'
#
loop_
_entity.id
_entity.type
_entity.pdbx_description
1 polymer ?
#
loop_
_entity_poly.entity_id
_entity_poly.type
_entity_poly.pdbx_seq_one_letter_code
_entity_poly.pdbx_strand_id
1 'polypeptide(L)' 'MRDEAPIDPPEEKIYGYDWNNLELYGYEEGFMIGGEFVPVEDAEEYLKERYGLTRVEEWE' A
#
# COMPACT_ATOMS: atom_id res chain seq x y z
N MET A 1 30.75 33.41 5.68
CA MET A 1 29.60 32.66 5.12
C MET A 1 29.78 31.24 5.62
N ARG A 2 28.79 30.68 6.34
CA ARG A 2 28.81 29.25 6.66
C ARG A 2 28.22 28.56 5.43
N ASP A 3 29.03 27.71 4.81
CA ASP A 3 28.54 26.76 3.81
C ASP A 3 27.65 25.76 4.56
N GLU A 4 26.35 26.01 4.56
CA GLU A 4 25.37 25.01 4.98
C GLU A 4 25.33 23.97 3.86
N ALA A 5 25.83 22.77 4.14
CA ALA A 5 25.73 21.65 3.21
C ALA A 5 24.25 21.50 2.78
N PRO A 6 23.98 21.18 1.49
CA PRO A 6 22.63 20.94 1.04
C PRO A 6 22.00 19.88 1.95
N ILE A 7 20.82 20.19 2.51
CA ILE A 7 20.04 19.21 3.27
C ILE A 7 19.63 18.16 2.25
N ASP A 8 20.29 17.01 2.27
CA ASP A 8 19.83 15.85 1.51
C ASP A 8 18.34 15.65 1.84
N PRO A 9 17.48 15.47 0.83
CA PRO A 9 16.07 15.18 1.10
C PRO A 9 16.02 13.99 2.06
N PRO A 10 15.13 14.01 3.08
CA PRO A 10 15.06 12.92 4.03
C PRO A 10 14.89 11.62 3.24
N GLU A 11 15.77 10.64 3.49
CA GLU A 11 15.67 9.32 2.87
C GLU A 11 14.23 8.82 3.05
N GLU A 12 13.62 8.36 1.94
CA GLU A 12 12.25 7.83 1.98
C GLU A 12 12.22 6.66 2.97
N LYS A 13 11.53 6.87 4.09
CA LYS A 13 11.48 5.87 5.16
C LYS A 13 10.50 4.78 4.76
N ILE A 14 10.98 3.55 4.66
CA ILE A 14 10.13 2.37 4.51
C ILE A 14 9.47 2.08 5.86
N TYR A 15 8.13 2.07 5.88
CA TYR A 15 7.33 1.79 7.07
C TYR A 15 6.91 0.33 7.18
N GLY A 16 6.94 -0.41 6.08
CA GLY A 16 6.58 -1.82 6.03
C GLY A 16 6.44 -2.30 4.60
N TYR A 17 5.78 -3.45 4.47
CA TYR A 17 5.44 -4.07 3.20
C TYR A 17 3.95 -4.39 3.17
N ASP A 18 3.33 -4.27 2.00
CA ASP A 18 1.96 -4.72 1.78
C ASP A 18 1.86 -6.25 1.59
N TRP A 19 0.65 -6.72 1.29
CA TRP A 19 0.34 -8.12 0.99
C TRP A 19 1.13 -8.73 -0.19
N ASN A 20 1.65 -7.91 -1.10
CA ASN A 20 2.40 -8.31 -2.28
C ASN A 20 3.91 -8.00 -2.17
N ASN A 21 4.40 -7.70 -0.96
CA ASN A 21 5.78 -7.31 -0.66
C ASN A 21 6.25 -6.01 -1.34
N LEU A 22 5.33 -5.09 -1.63
CA LEU A 22 5.67 -3.73 -2.05
C LEU A 22 5.93 -2.85 -0.84
N GLU A 23 6.93 -1.97 -0.97
CA GLU A 23 7.38 -1.08 0.11
C GLU A 23 6.36 0.04 0.36
N LEU A 24 6.02 0.25 1.63
CA LEU A 24 5.11 1.32 2.07
C LEU A 24 5.92 2.54 2.51
N TYR A 25 5.71 3.67 1.86
CA TYR A 25 6.54 4.89 2.05
C TYR A 25 5.86 5.98 2.90
N GLY A 26 4.79 5.67 3.61
CA GLY A 26 4.12 6.63 4.49
C GLY A 26 2.82 6.13 5.11
N TYR A 27 1.89 7.06 5.34
CA TYR A 27 0.52 6.77 5.76
C TYR A 27 -0.33 6.49 4.53
N GLU A 28 -0.17 5.29 3.98
CA GLU A 28 -1.06 4.82 2.92
C GLU A 28 -2.40 4.39 3.52
N GLU A 29 -3.49 4.70 2.82
CA GLU A 29 -4.82 4.25 3.21
C GLU A 29 -5.00 2.79 2.79
N GLY A 30 -5.47 1.96 3.71
CA GLY A 30 -5.60 0.53 3.46
C GLY A 30 -6.39 -0.21 4.53
N PHE A 31 -6.52 -1.51 4.31
CA PHE A 31 -7.20 -2.43 5.19
C PHE A 31 -6.20 -3.42 5.78
N MET A 32 -6.41 -3.81 7.03
CA MET A 32 -5.74 -4.97 7.62
C MET A 32 -6.64 -6.20 7.43
N ILE A 33 -6.26 -7.12 6.54
CA ILE A 33 -7.04 -8.32 6.22
C ILE A 33 -6.16 -9.54 6.48
N GLY A 34 -6.58 -10.45 7.36
CA GLY A 34 -5.83 -11.67 7.64
C GLY A 34 -4.41 -11.46 8.22
N GLY A 35 -4.08 -10.24 8.69
CA GLY A 35 -2.74 -9.88 9.16
C GLY A 35 -1.86 -9.23 8.09
N GLU A 36 -2.34 -9.09 6.86
CA GLU A 36 -1.68 -8.40 5.76
C GLU A 36 -2.24 -6.98 5.63
N PHE A 37 -1.38 -6.01 5.31
CA PHE A 37 -1.80 -4.67 4.93
C PHE A 37 -2.12 -4.64 3.44
N VAL A 38 -3.29 -4.15 3.08
CA VAL A 38 -3.79 -4.09 1.70
C VAL A 38 -4.14 -2.64 1.38
N PRO A 39 -3.39 -1.97 0.48
CA PRO A 39 -3.74 -0.63 0.00
C PRO A 39 -5.16 -0.59 -0.56
N VAL A 40 -5.86 0.53 -0.40
CA VAL A 40 -7.24 0.69 -0.93
C VAL A 40 -7.29 0.44 -2.44
N GLU A 41 -6.25 0.87 -3.16
CA GLU A 41 -6.12 0.70 -4.61
C GLU A 41 -5.99 -0.76 -5.05
N ASP A 42 -5.43 -1.62 -4.20
CA ASP A 42 -5.23 -3.05 -4.48
C ASP A 42 -6.30 -3.94 -3.84
N ALA A 43 -7.23 -3.37 -3.07
CA ALA A 43 -8.21 -4.14 -2.31
C ALA A 43 -9.07 -5.06 -3.18
N GLU A 44 -9.44 -4.61 -4.39
CA GLU A 44 -10.21 -5.44 -5.32
C GLU A 44 -9.38 -6.63 -5.86
N GLU A 45 -8.10 -6.39 -6.17
CA GLU A 45 -7.18 -7.43 -6.63
C GLU A 45 -6.93 -8.46 -5.52
N TYR A 46 -6.66 -8.00 -4.30
CA TYR A 46 -6.47 -8.84 -3.14
C TYR A 46 -7.68 -9.75 -2.88
N LEU A 47 -8.90 -9.20 -2.93
CA LEU A 47 -10.12 -9.97 -2.70
C LEU A 47 -10.38 -11.02 -3.79
N LYS A 48 -10.05 -10.70 -5.05
CA LYS A 48 -10.12 -11.66 -6.16
C LYS A 48 -9.11 -12.79 -5.99
N GLU A 49 -7.87 -12.48 -5.67
CA GLU A 49 -6.79 -13.47 -5.55
C GLU A 49 -7.00 -14.39 -4.34
N ARG A 50 -7.27 -13.82 -3.16
CA ARG A 50 -7.34 -14.59 -1.91
C ARG A 50 -8.67 -15.28 -1.69
N TYR A 51 -9.77 -14.71 -2.17
CA TYR A 51 -11.12 -15.19 -1.86
C TYR A 51 -11.96 -15.55 -3.09
N GLY A 52 -11.42 -15.40 -4.31
CA GLY A 52 -12.15 -15.69 -5.54
C GLY A 52 -13.40 -14.83 -5.72
N LEU A 53 -13.47 -13.68 -5.04
CA LEU A 53 -14.62 -12.79 -5.09
C LEU A 53 -14.64 -12.07 -6.44
N THR A 54 -15.56 -12.46 -7.31
CA THR A 54 -15.87 -11.72 -8.54
C THR A 54 -17.08 -10.83 -8.30
N ARG A 55 -17.01 -9.59 -8.77
CA ARG A 55 -18.16 -8.68 -8.78
C ARG A 55 -19.35 -9.36 -9.46
N VAL A 56 -20.47 -9.45 -8.75
CA VAL A 56 -21.72 -9.90 -9.34
C VAL A 56 -22.31 -8.70 -10.05
N GLU A 57 -22.33 -8.72 -11.37
CA GLU A 57 -23.12 -7.78 -12.15
C GLU A 57 -24.58 -8.25 -12.02
N GLU A 58 -25.40 -7.50 -11.28
CA GLU A 58 -26.85 -7.74 -11.28
C GLU A 58 -27.38 -7.49 -12.70
N TRP A 59 -27.93 -8.53 -13.32
CA TRP A 59 -28.68 -8.40 -14.57
C TRP A 59 -30.12 -8.01 -14.22
N GLU A 60 -30.60 -6.91 -14.81
CA GLU A 60 -32.02 -6.49 -14.77
C GLU A 60 -32.95 -7.48 -15.49
#